data_AF-A0A7C5II47-F1
#
_entry.id   AF-A0A7C5II47-F1
#
_cell.length_a   1.000
_cell.length_b   1.000
_cell.length_c   1.000
_cell.angle_alpha   90.00
_cell.angle_beta   90.00
_cell.angle_gamma   90.00
#
_symmetry.space_group_name_H-M   'P 1'
#
loop_
_entity.id
_entity.type
_entity.pdbx_description
1 polymer ?
#
loop_
_entity_poly.entity_id
_entity_poly.type
_entity_poly.pdbx_seq_one_letter_code
_entity_poly.pdbx_strand_id
1 'polypeptide(L)'
;MAKRRDYLRMKRLLITVFQAIFQPWKNAQALEKQKTSGLWTRAFLGLLFLALGLAITSIIQAASGNFPAAPVYLPFSLENYFVWQAILIVPWAMLSWLAISFLARLIFLSGRSQKEAISLRQFSAGLALSFYPFLFWLWLSHLLTAVFYSLGMSQKEWVDLISEPGWFQFTYLLLLFLAVSSGLISSVLTMVKTVPARKITAIFLGFGLFLVFSFLVLFLLR
;
A
#
# COMPACT_ATOMS: atom_id res chain seq x y z
N MET A 1 20.62 -27.41 -6.99
CA MET A 1 20.14 -26.98 -5.66
C MET A 1 19.66 -25.52 -5.60
N ALA A 2 20.24 -24.57 -6.34
CA ALA A 2 19.82 -23.15 -6.34
C ALA A 2 18.35 -22.93 -6.74
N LYS A 3 17.89 -23.48 -7.88
CA LYS A 3 16.49 -23.36 -8.35
C LYS A 3 15.43 -23.73 -7.31
N ARG A 4 15.66 -24.78 -6.50
CA ARG A 4 14.74 -25.21 -5.44
C ARG A 4 14.66 -24.18 -4.30
N ARG A 5 15.77 -23.52 -3.98
CA ARG A 5 15.84 -22.47 -2.95
C ARG A 5 15.08 -21.22 -3.39
N ASP A 6 15.23 -20.83 -4.65
CA ASP A 6 14.55 -19.64 -5.20
C ASP A 6 13.05 -19.83 -5.31
N TYR A 7 12.61 -21.01 -5.77
CA TYR A 7 11.19 -21.39 -5.75
C TYR A 7 10.59 -21.31 -4.35
N LEU A 8 11.27 -21.85 -3.33
CA LEU A 8 10.79 -21.80 -1.95
C LEU A 8 10.73 -20.37 -1.40
N ARG A 9 11.67 -19.49 -1.80
CA ARG A 9 11.66 -18.07 -1.43
C ARG A 9 10.47 -17.35 -2.05
N MET A 10 10.25 -17.54 -3.35
CA MET A 10 9.12 -16.94 -4.07
C MET A 10 7.78 -17.41 -3.49
N LYS A 11 7.63 -18.73 -3.26
CA LYS A 11 6.43 -19.29 -2.63
C LYS A 11 6.14 -18.66 -1.27
N ARG A 12 7.16 -18.49 -0.43
CA ARG A 12 7.01 -17.83 0.88
C ARG A 12 6.64 -16.36 0.76
N LEU A 13 7.21 -15.64 -0.22
CA LEU A 13 6.85 -14.24 -0.48
C LEU A 13 5.37 -14.13 -0.85
N LEU A 14 4.91 -14.91 -1.84
CA LEU A 14 3.52 -14.92 -2.28
C LEU A 14 2.58 -15.26 -1.12
N ILE A 15 2.84 -16.34 -0.38
CA ILE A 15 2.03 -16.68 0.81
C ILE A 15 1.98 -15.52 1.81
N THR A 16 3.10 -14.84 2.04
CA THR A 16 3.15 -13.70 2.97
C THR A 16 2.29 -12.55 2.48
N VAL A 17 2.38 -12.20 1.19
CA VAL A 17 1.59 -11.13 0.55
C VAL A 17 0.09 -11.45 0.58
N PHE A 18 -0.30 -12.63 0.08
CA PHE A 18 -1.70 -13.06 0.07
C PHE A 18 -2.29 -13.16 1.48
N GLN A 19 -1.54 -13.71 2.43
CA GLN A 19 -1.98 -13.76 3.83
C GLN A 19 -2.17 -12.36 4.41
N ALA A 20 -1.28 -11.42 4.13
CA ALA A 20 -1.40 -10.06 4.67
C ALA A 20 -2.57 -9.28 4.05
N ILE A 21 -2.90 -9.53 2.78
CA ILE A 21 -4.06 -8.92 2.09
C ILE A 21 -5.37 -9.47 2.64
N PHE A 22 -5.53 -10.80 2.67
CA PHE A 22 -6.82 -11.44 2.93
C PHE A 22 -7.01 -11.91 4.38
N GLN A 23 -5.94 -12.02 5.16
CA GLN A 23 -5.97 -12.49 6.55
C GLN A 23 -5.13 -11.60 7.47
N PRO A 24 -5.38 -10.28 7.51
CA PRO A 24 -4.55 -9.32 8.24
C PRO A 24 -4.44 -9.60 9.74
N TRP A 25 -5.44 -10.28 10.33
CA TRP A 25 -5.39 -10.69 11.75
C TRP A 25 -4.25 -11.67 12.08
N LYS A 26 -3.66 -12.34 11.08
CA LYS A 26 -2.51 -13.24 11.24
C LYS A 26 -1.15 -12.53 11.14
N ASN A 27 -1.10 -11.23 10.82
CA ASN A 27 0.16 -10.49 10.67
C ASN A 27 0.98 -10.48 11.97
N ALA A 28 0.32 -10.34 13.13
CA ALA A 28 0.98 -10.40 14.43
C ALA A 28 1.62 -11.78 14.72
N GLN A 29 0.93 -12.86 14.36
CA GLN A 29 1.49 -14.21 14.49
C GLN A 29 2.71 -14.39 13.58
N ALA A 30 2.71 -13.77 12.39
CA ALA A 30 3.87 -13.78 11.52
C ALA A 30 5.05 -13.03 12.14
N LEU A 31 4.81 -11.88 12.79
CA LEU A 31 5.83 -11.11 13.50
C LEU A 31 6.45 -11.91 14.66
N GLU A 32 5.63 -12.59 15.45
CA GLU A 32 6.09 -13.42 16.57
C GLU A 32 6.89 -14.65 16.12
N LYS A 33 6.40 -15.36 15.09
CA LYS A 33 7.03 -16.61 14.61
C LYS A 33 8.31 -16.37 13.81
N GLN A 34 8.54 -15.15 13.33
CA GLN A 34 9.58 -14.87 12.33
C GLN A 34 10.59 -13.81 12.77
N LYS A 35 10.85 -13.72 14.08
CA LYS A 35 11.80 -12.78 14.69
C LYS A 35 13.20 -12.79 14.05
N THR A 36 13.61 -13.87 13.38
CA THR A 36 14.93 -14.06 12.74
C THR A 36 14.91 -14.42 11.23
N SER A 37 13.75 -14.58 10.58
CA SER A 37 13.64 -15.33 9.29
C SER A 37 13.44 -14.48 8.02
N GLY A 38 14.03 -13.29 7.97
CA GLY A 38 13.97 -12.43 6.77
C GLY A 38 12.56 -11.91 6.45
N LEU A 39 11.67 -11.83 7.44
CA LEU A 39 10.31 -11.28 7.29
C LEU A 39 10.36 -9.86 6.74
N TRP A 40 11.25 -9.01 7.26
CA TRP A 40 11.41 -7.65 6.77
C TRP A 40 11.76 -7.59 5.28
N THR A 41 12.64 -8.48 4.80
CA THR A 41 12.97 -8.55 3.37
C THR A 41 11.76 -8.97 2.54
N ARG A 42 10.94 -9.90 3.03
CA ARG A 42 9.68 -10.27 2.35
C ARG A 42 8.63 -9.15 2.40
N ALA A 43 8.56 -8.41 3.50
CA ALA A 43 7.69 -7.25 3.65
C ALA A 43 8.13 -6.10 2.72
N PHE A 44 9.43 -5.88 2.58
CA PHE A 44 9.98 -4.96 1.60
C PHE A 44 9.65 -5.41 0.16
N LEU A 45 9.93 -6.67 -0.18
CA LEU A 45 9.70 -7.19 -1.53
C LEU A 45 8.21 -7.20 -1.92
N GLY A 46 7.30 -7.46 -0.97
CA GLY A 46 5.87 -7.42 -1.26
C GLY A 46 5.36 -5.98 -1.39
N LEU A 47 5.87 -5.04 -0.59
CA LEU A 47 5.58 -3.61 -0.79
C LEU A 47 6.09 -3.14 -2.15
N LEU A 48 7.31 -3.55 -2.53
CA LEU A 48 7.91 -3.27 -3.83
C LEU A 48 7.08 -3.87 -4.96
N PHE A 49 6.60 -5.10 -4.81
CA PHE A 49 5.72 -5.74 -5.78
C PHE A 49 4.43 -4.95 -6.00
N LEU A 50 3.75 -4.52 -4.94
CA LEU A 50 2.52 -3.72 -5.05
C LEU A 50 2.80 -2.32 -5.64
N ALA A 51 3.89 -1.67 -5.24
CA ALA A 51 4.28 -0.37 -5.79
C ALA A 51 4.67 -0.47 -7.27
N LEU A 52 5.37 -1.53 -7.68
CA LEU A 52 5.65 -1.82 -9.09
C LEU A 52 4.37 -2.12 -9.87
N GLY A 53 3.41 -2.83 -9.26
CA GLY A 53 2.09 -3.04 -9.86
C GLY A 53 1.40 -1.71 -10.18
N LEU A 54 1.36 -0.79 -9.22
CA LEU A 54 0.87 0.57 -9.44
C LEU A 54 1.66 1.31 -10.52
N ALA A 55 3.00 1.24 -10.49
CA ALA A 55 3.85 1.91 -11.48
C ALA A 55 3.57 1.41 -12.91
N ILE A 56 3.48 0.09 -13.10
CA ILE A 56 3.18 -0.52 -14.39
C ILE A 56 1.78 -0.12 -14.85
N THR A 57 0.80 -0.14 -13.95
CA THR A 57 -0.55 0.34 -14.24
C THR A 57 -0.54 1.80 -14.69
N SER A 58 0.23 2.67 -14.03
CA SER A 58 0.40 4.07 -14.44
C SER A 58 1.12 4.21 -15.78
N ILE A 59 2.08 3.35 -16.12
CA ILE A 59 2.69 3.35 -17.46
C ILE A 59 1.65 2.99 -18.53
N ILE A 60 0.82 1.98 -18.28
CA ILE A 60 -0.26 1.59 -19.21
C ILE A 60 -1.24 2.74 -19.40
N GLN A 61 -1.64 3.41 -18.31
CA GLN A 61 -2.45 4.62 -18.37
C GLN A 61 -1.74 5.71 -19.17
N ALA A 62 -0.48 6.03 -18.87
CA ALA A 62 0.25 7.05 -19.60
C ALA A 62 0.33 6.77 -21.11
N ALA A 63 0.54 5.50 -21.47
CA ALA A 63 0.69 5.05 -22.85
C ALA A 63 -0.64 5.04 -23.65
N SER A 64 -1.80 4.96 -22.99
CA SER A 64 -3.09 4.92 -23.67
C SER A 64 -3.53 6.27 -24.26
N GLY A 65 -2.82 7.37 -23.99
CA GLY A 65 -2.98 8.67 -24.68
C GLY A 65 -4.32 9.40 -24.47
N ASN A 66 -5.21 8.85 -23.66
CA ASN A 66 -6.62 9.25 -23.53
C ASN A 66 -6.88 10.33 -22.44
N PHE A 67 -5.92 11.21 -22.20
CA PHE A 67 -5.95 12.22 -21.13
C PHE A 67 -5.86 13.66 -21.66
N PRO A 68 -6.55 14.63 -21.03
CA PRO A 68 -6.29 16.04 -21.25
C PRO A 68 -4.93 16.42 -20.65
N ALA A 69 -4.20 17.24 -21.41
CA ALA A 69 -3.00 17.95 -20.99
C ALA A 69 -3.19 18.69 -19.64
N ALA A 70 -2.35 18.43 -18.63
CA ALA A 70 -2.33 19.20 -17.38
C ALA A 70 -1.91 20.68 -17.60
N PRO A 71 -2.21 21.61 -16.67
CA PRO A 71 -1.90 23.04 -16.84
C PRO A 71 -0.39 23.32 -16.84
N VAL A 72 0.01 24.16 -17.78
CA VAL A 72 1.38 24.50 -18.21
C VAL A 72 2.17 25.27 -17.15
N TYR A 73 3.14 24.64 -16.49
CA TYR A 73 4.21 25.38 -15.79
C TYR A 73 5.65 24.86 -15.98
N LEU A 74 5.90 23.71 -16.64
CA LEU A 74 7.26 23.26 -16.96
C LEU A 74 7.34 22.47 -18.31
N PRO A 75 8.40 22.60 -19.14
CA PRO A 75 8.42 22.18 -20.55
C PRO A 75 9.41 21.04 -20.86
N PHE A 76 9.17 19.88 -20.28
CA PHE A 76 9.16 18.59 -20.98
C PHE A 76 7.65 18.28 -21.18
N SER A 77 7.13 17.33 -21.96
CA SER A 77 5.64 17.16 -21.96
C SER A 77 5.16 16.51 -20.64
N LEU A 78 5.32 17.25 -19.53
CA LEU A 78 5.03 16.98 -18.11
C LEU A 78 3.53 16.87 -17.83
N GLU A 79 2.70 16.98 -18.86
CA GLU A 79 1.25 17.10 -18.76
C GLU A 79 0.55 15.78 -18.43
N ASN A 80 1.25 14.64 -18.52
CA ASN A 80 0.70 13.34 -18.16
C ASN A 80 1.08 12.97 -16.73
N TYR A 81 0.16 13.27 -15.82
CA TYR A 81 0.23 12.94 -14.40
C TYR A 81 0.64 11.47 -14.13
N PHE A 82 0.24 10.51 -14.97
CA PHE A 82 0.57 9.09 -14.80
C PHE A 82 2.05 8.76 -15.03
N VAL A 83 2.78 9.56 -15.81
CA VAL A 83 4.24 9.39 -15.99
C VAL A 83 4.95 9.67 -14.67
N TRP A 84 4.60 10.75 -14.00
CA TRP A 84 5.15 11.10 -12.69
C TRP A 84 4.75 10.09 -11.62
N GLN A 85 3.48 9.66 -11.62
CA GLN A 85 3.01 8.61 -10.75
C GLN A 85 3.84 7.33 -10.93
N ALA A 86 4.11 6.91 -12.18
CA ALA A 86 4.90 5.71 -12.47
C ALA A 86 6.33 5.78 -11.93
N ILE A 87 7.00 6.93 -12.10
CA ILE A 87 8.39 7.14 -11.66
C ILE A 87 8.46 7.23 -10.13
N LEU A 88 7.50 7.93 -9.51
CA LEU A 88 7.58 8.30 -8.10
C LEU A 88 6.93 7.29 -7.15
N ILE A 89 5.98 6.46 -7.59
CA ILE A 89 5.22 5.58 -6.68
C ILE A 89 6.11 4.60 -5.91
N VAL A 90 7.13 4.03 -6.57
CA VAL A 90 8.06 3.11 -5.92
C VAL A 90 8.90 3.82 -4.85
N PRO A 91 9.71 4.85 -5.16
CA PRO A 91 10.49 5.54 -4.14
C PRO A 91 9.59 6.16 -3.06
N TRP A 92 8.42 6.69 -3.43
CA TRP A 92 7.50 7.32 -2.49
C TRP A 92 6.87 6.33 -1.51
N ALA A 93 6.43 5.15 -1.98
CA ALA A 93 5.91 4.10 -1.12
C ALA A 93 6.97 3.60 -0.12
N MET A 94 8.22 3.44 -0.55
CA MET A 94 9.32 3.02 0.32
C MET A 94 9.66 4.10 1.35
N LEU A 95 9.79 5.36 0.91
CA LEU A 95 10.10 6.48 1.81
C LEU A 95 8.98 6.70 2.82
N SER A 96 7.72 6.67 2.38
CA SER A 96 6.54 6.80 3.25
C SER A 96 6.51 5.71 4.30
N TRP A 97 6.75 4.46 3.90
CA TRP A 97 6.82 3.33 4.82
C TRP A 97 7.93 3.49 5.87
N LEU A 98 9.14 3.88 5.45
CA LEU A 98 10.27 4.09 6.36
C LEU A 98 10.04 5.29 7.29
N ALA A 99 9.53 6.41 6.76
CA ALA A 99 9.21 7.61 7.51
C ALA A 99 8.17 7.33 8.60
N ILE A 100 7.10 6.60 8.27
CA ILE A 100 6.06 6.22 9.23
C ILE A 100 6.58 5.20 10.24
N SER A 101 7.40 4.24 9.80
CA SER A 101 8.07 3.29 10.70
C SER A 101 8.95 4.02 11.73
N PHE A 102 9.66 5.06 11.29
CA PHE A 102 10.48 5.90 12.15
C PHE A 102 9.64 6.76 13.10
N LEU A 103 8.62 7.46 12.58
CA LEU A 103 7.71 8.30 13.37
C LEU A 103 7.00 7.50 14.47
N ALA A 104 6.46 6.33 14.11
CA ALA A 104 5.82 5.43 15.07
C ALA A 104 6.80 5.00 16.16
N ARG A 105 8.06 4.71 15.82
CA ARG A 105 9.08 4.38 16.81
C ARG A 105 9.38 5.55 17.74
N LEU A 106 9.41 6.79 17.26
CA LEU A 106 9.58 7.98 18.11
C LEU A 106 8.42 8.13 19.10
N ILE A 107 7.18 7.91 18.63
CA ILE A 107 5.98 7.91 19.49
C ILE A 107 6.07 6.79 20.54
N PHE A 108 6.70 5.66 20.23
CA PHE A 108 6.93 4.60 21.20
C PHE A 108 7.99 4.91 22.24
N LEU A 109 9.10 5.51 21.82
CA LEU A 109 10.20 5.84 22.74
C LEU A 109 9.80 6.92 23.75
N SER A 110 8.84 7.79 23.43
CA SER A 110 8.29 8.77 24.36
C SER A 110 7.31 8.17 25.38
N GLY A 111 6.79 6.96 25.13
CA GLY A 111 5.99 6.20 26.09
C GLY A 111 6.88 5.43 27.08
N ARG A 112 6.59 5.53 28.39
CA ARG A 112 7.34 4.94 29.52
C ARG A 112 7.61 3.42 29.50
N SER A 113 7.23 2.69 28.45
CA SER A 113 7.43 1.22 28.35
C SER A 113 8.68 0.88 27.51
N GLN A 114 9.87 1.13 28.06
CA GLN A 114 11.14 0.71 27.43
C GLN A 114 11.43 -0.79 27.57
N LYS A 115 10.71 -1.51 28.43
CA LYS A 115 11.07 -2.87 28.86
C LYS A 115 10.86 -3.96 27.79
N GLU A 116 10.13 -3.67 26.71
CA GLU A 116 9.90 -4.60 25.59
C GLU A 116 10.07 -3.90 24.23
N ALA A 117 11.22 -3.26 24.03
CA ALA A 117 11.50 -2.53 22.80
C ALA A 117 11.54 -3.47 21.58
N ILE A 118 10.47 -3.47 20.79
CA ILE A 118 10.40 -4.16 19.50
C ILE A 118 11.44 -3.52 18.57
N SER A 119 12.22 -4.36 17.89
CA SER A 119 13.20 -3.86 16.92
C SER A 119 12.51 -3.05 15.82
N LEU A 120 13.11 -1.93 15.40
CA LEU A 120 12.59 -1.11 14.30
C LEU A 120 12.31 -1.96 13.06
N ARG A 121 13.16 -2.96 12.80
CA ARG A 121 13.01 -3.88 11.68
C ARG A 121 11.75 -4.74 11.80
N GLN A 122 11.45 -5.31 12.96
CA GLN A 122 10.22 -6.08 13.15
C GLN A 122 8.98 -5.19 13.06
N PHE A 123 9.03 -4.02 13.70
CA PHE A 123 7.93 -3.07 13.70
C PHE A 123 7.63 -2.55 12.27
N SER A 124 8.67 -2.15 11.54
CA SER A 124 8.60 -1.74 10.14
C SER A 124 8.04 -2.84 9.24
N ALA A 125 8.45 -4.10 9.44
CA ALA A 125 7.87 -5.22 8.69
C ALA A 125 6.36 -5.37 8.98
N GLY A 126 5.95 -5.20 10.24
CA GLY A 126 4.53 -5.21 10.63
C GLY A 126 3.72 -4.15 9.92
N LEU A 127 4.23 -2.90 9.89
CA LEU A 127 3.59 -1.81 9.18
C LEU A 127 3.47 -2.04 7.68
N ALA A 128 4.52 -2.56 7.03
CA ALA A 128 4.45 -2.89 5.61
C ALA A 128 3.32 -3.90 5.34
N LEU A 129 3.26 -4.99 6.12
CA LEU A 129 2.18 -5.98 5.99
C LEU A 129 0.80 -5.38 6.25
N SER A 130 0.69 -4.40 7.16
CA SER A 130 -0.60 -3.78 7.45
C SER A 130 -1.12 -2.90 6.32
N PHE A 131 -0.22 -2.37 5.48
CA PHE A 131 -0.58 -1.53 4.34
C PHE A 131 -0.93 -2.31 3.07
N TYR A 132 -0.62 -3.60 3.01
CA TYR A 132 -0.88 -4.41 1.81
C TYR A 132 -2.36 -4.46 1.38
N PRO A 133 -3.34 -4.66 2.29
CA PRO A 133 -4.74 -4.66 1.88
C PRO A 133 -5.13 -3.35 1.18
N PHE A 134 -4.77 -2.20 1.76
CA PHE A 134 -5.03 -0.89 1.16
C PHE A 134 -4.41 -0.76 -0.23
N LEU A 135 -3.12 -1.02 -0.34
CA LEU A 135 -2.40 -0.89 -1.61
C LEU A 135 -2.90 -1.87 -2.68
N PHE A 136 -3.29 -3.09 -2.29
CA PHE A 136 -3.80 -4.09 -3.22
C PHE A 136 -5.15 -3.70 -3.82
N TRP A 137 -6.12 -3.32 -2.99
CA TRP A 137 -7.45 -2.94 -3.47
C TRP A 137 -7.41 -1.61 -4.25
N LEU A 138 -6.54 -0.68 -3.83
CA LEU A 138 -6.28 0.55 -4.57
C LEU A 138 -5.59 0.28 -5.92
N TRP A 139 -4.62 -0.63 -5.95
CA TRP A 139 -4.02 -1.06 -7.22
C TRP A 139 -5.05 -1.68 -8.15
N LEU A 140 -5.99 -2.48 -7.63
CA LEU A 140 -7.02 -3.10 -8.45
C LEU A 140 -7.97 -2.07 -9.09
N SER A 141 -8.33 -1.00 -8.38
CA SER A 141 -9.12 0.09 -8.97
C SER A 141 -8.35 0.83 -10.06
N HIS A 142 -7.06 1.13 -9.84
CA HIS A 142 -6.20 1.74 -10.87
C HIS A 142 -6.04 0.81 -12.08
N LEU A 143 -5.89 -0.50 -11.86
CA LEU A 143 -5.76 -1.49 -12.93
C LEU A 143 -7.01 -1.54 -13.78
N LEU A 144 -8.19 -1.49 -13.15
CA LEU A 144 -9.46 -1.43 -13.86
C LEU A 144 -9.50 -0.22 -14.81
N THR A 145 -9.16 0.97 -14.31
CA THR A 145 -9.06 2.18 -15.13
C THR A 145 -8.07 2.02 -16.30
N ALA A 146 -6.89 1.45 -16.03
CA ALA A 146 -5.88 1.21 -17.07
C ALA A 146 -6.36 0.26 -18.18
N VAL A 147 -7.13 -0.78 -17.82
CA VAL A 147 -7.75 -1.68 -18.80
C VAL A 147 -8.73 -0.92 -19.68
N PHE A 148 -9.64 -0.13 -19.11
CA PHE A 148 -10.59 0.65 -19.91
C PHE A 148 -9.92 1.65 -20.84
N TYR A 149 -8.91 2.36 -20.35
CA TYR A 149 -8.15 3.26 -21.21
C TYR A 149 -7.40 2.54 -22.32
N SER A 150 -6.85 1.36 -22.04
CA SER A 150 -6.22 0.51 -23.08
C SER A 150 -7.21 0.01 -24.12
N LEU A 151 -8.50 -0.11 -23.76
CA LEU A 151 -9.59 -0.43 -24.67
C LEU A 151 -10.14 0.78 -25.44
N GLY A 152 -9.50 1.96 -25.29
CA GLY A 152 -9.86 3.18 -26.02
C GLY A 152 -10.82 4.12 -25.29
N MET A 153 -11.23 3.81 -24.05
CA MET A 153 -12.06 4.72 -23.27
C MET A 153 -11.27 6.00 -22.93
N SER A 154 -11.88 7.15 -23.18
CA SER A 154 -11.36 8.47 -22.79
C SER A 154 -11.49 8.71 -21.28
N GLN A 155 -10.70 9.63 -20.72
CA GLN A 155 -10.91 10.06 -19.32
C GLN A 155 -12.33 10.56 -19.07
N LYS A 156 -12.91 11.30 -20.04
CA LYS A 156 -14.28 11.82 -19.90
C LYS A 156 -15.28 10.68 -19.75
N GLU A 157 -15.23 9.70 -20.65
CA GLU A 157 -16.12 8.53 -20.60
C GLU A 157 -15.93 7.72 -19.30
N TRP A 158 -14.70 7.58 -18.82
CA TRP A 158 -14.44 6.93 -17.54
C TRP A 158 -15.07 7.69 -16.37
N VAL A 159 -14.92 9.02 -16.33
CA VAL A 159 -15.51 9.89 -15.30
C VAL A 159 -17.03 9.83 -15.36
N ASP A 160 -17.63 9.89 -16.54
CA ASP A 160 -19.07 9.76 -16.73
C ASP A 160 -19.56 8.38 -16.22
N LEU A 161 -18.86 7.29 -16.57
CA LEU A 161 -19.19 5.92 -16.15
C LEU A 161 -19.17 5.73 -14.63
N ILE A 162 -18.25 6.37 -13.90
CA ILE A 162 -18.18 6.27 -12.43
C ILE A 162 -19.05 7.31 -11.71
N SER A 163 -19.53 8.34 -12.41
CA SER A 163 -20.41 9.37 -11.85
C SER A 163 -21.88 8.97 -11.92
N GLU A 164 -22.26 8.22 -12.95
CA GLU A 164 -23.63 7.74 -13.10
C GLU A 164 -23.93 6.54 -12.16
N PRO A 165 -25.09 6.55 -11.45
CA PRO A 165 -25.51 5.42 -10.64
C PRO A 165 -25.67 4.14 -11.46
N GLY A 166 -24.89 3.11 -11.11
CA GLY A 166 -24.94 1.82 -11.79
C GLY A 166 -23.95 0.81 -11.20
N TRP A 167 -23.91 -0.39 -11.81
CA TRP A 167 -23.03 -1.48 -11.37
C TRP A 167 -21.54 -1.12 -11.42
N PHE A 168 -21.13 -0.27 -12.37
CA PHE A 168 -19.75 0.22 -12.47
C PHE A 168 -19.36 1.12 -11.31
N GLN A 169 -20.16 2.17 -11.05
CA GLN A 169 -19.97 3.03 -9.88
C GLN A 169 -19.96 2.22 -8.59
N PHE A 170 -20.93 1.30 -8.40
CA PHE A 170 -20.97 0.44 -7.22
C PHE A 170 -19.69 -0.38 -7.06
N THR A 171 -19.21 -1.02 -8.13
CA THR A 171 -17.98 -1.85 -8.10
C THR A 171 -16.76 -1.00 -7.78
N TYR A 172 -16.64 0.18 -8.39
CA TYR A 172 -15.54 1.11 -8.14
C TYR A 172 -15.54 1.61 -6.68
N LEU A 173 -16.69 2.04 -6.16
CA LEU A 173 -16.84 2.46 -4.77
C LEU A 173 -16.60 1.30 -3.79
N LEU A 174 -17.01 0.09 -4.12
CA LEU A 174 -16.74 -1.10 -3.32
C LEU A 174 -15.24 -1.36 -3.21
N LEU A 175 -14.48 -1.25 -4.31
CA LEU A 175 -13.02 -1.40 -4.28
C LEU A 175 -12.35 -0.33 -3.40
N LEU A 176 -12.78 0.93 -3.50
CA LEU A 176 -12.27 2.02 -2.65
C LEU A 176 -12.61 1.79 -1.18
N PHE A 177 -13.85 1.37 -0.89
CA PHE A 177 -14.30 1.02 0.46
C PHE A 177 -13.46 -0.15 1.02
N LEU A 178 -13.24 -1.21 0.24
CA LEU A 178 -12.40 -2.33 0.63
C LEU A 178 -10.96 -1.88 0.90
N ALA A 179 -10.39 -1.01 0.06
CA ALA A 179 -9.04 -0.47 0.27
C ALA A 179 -8.92 0.24 1.62
N VAL A 180 -9.81 1.20 1.88
CA VAL A 180 -9.76 2.01 3.11
C VAL A 180 -10.07 1.18 4.34
N SER A 181 -11.16 0.42 4.32
CA SER A 181 -11.60 -0.37 5.48
C SER A 181 -10.62 -1.48 5.84
N SER A 182 -10.15 -2.26 4.87
CA SER A 182 -9.20 -3.35 5.13
C SER A 182 -7.83 -2.85 5.55
N GLY A 183 -7.34 -1.75 4.97
CA GLY A 183 -6.10 -1.09 5.39
C GLY A 183 -6.16 -0.58 6.81
N LEU A 184 -7.27 0.08 7.16
CA LEU A 184 -7.48 0.60 8.50
C LEU A 184 -7.57 -0.53 9.54
N ILE A 185 -8.42 -1.53 9.29
CA ILE A 185 -8.57 -2.70 10.18
C ILE A 185 -7.23 -3.40 10.35
N SER A 186 -6.49 -3.61 9.26
CA SER A 186 -5.18 -4.27 9.30
C SER A 186 -4.15 -3.49 10.13
N SER A 187 -4.12 -2.17 9.99
CA SER A 187 -3.21 -1.28 10.74
C SER A 187 -3.54 -1.28 12.24
N VAL A 188 -4.83 -1.15 12.58
CA VAL A 188 -5.30 -1.24 13.98
C VAL A 188 -4.99 -2.60 14.59
N LEU A 189 -5.32 -3.70 13.92
CA LEU A 189 -5.05 -5.05 14.42
C LEU A 189 -3.56 -5.31 14.60
N THR A 190 -2.73 -4.82 13.68
CA THR A 190 -1.28 -4.96 13.77
C THR A 190 -0.75 -4.19 14.98
N MET A 191 -1.20 -2.95 15.20
CA MET A 191 -0.77 -2.17 16.36
C MET A 191 -1.25 -2.79 17.66
N VAL A 192 -2.53 -3.14 17.80
CA VAL A 192 -3.09 -3.73 19.03
C VAL A 192 -2.34 -4.99 19.49
N LYS A 193 -1.85 -5.80 18.55
CA LYS A 193 -1.15 -7.05 18.85
C LYS A 193 0.36 -6.91 18.96
N THR A 194 0.94 -5.90 18.33
CA THR A 194 2.39 -5.72 18.32
C THR A 194 2.81 -4.82 19.49
N VAL A 195 2.00 -3.83 19.83
CA VAL A 195 2.41 -2.71 20.69
C VAL A 195 2.10 -3.01 22.16
N PRO A 196 3.09 -2.92 23.07
CA PRO A 196 2.89 -3.11 24.51
C PRO A 196 2.33 -1.82 25.17
N ALA A 197 1.24 -1.29 24.63
CA ALA A 197 0.51 -0.13 25.18
C ALA A 197 -0.92 -0.53 25.54
N ARG A 198 -1.65 0.37 26.21
CA ARG A 198 -3.10 0.20 26.41
C ARG A 198 -3.77 0.03 25.04
N LYS A 199 -4.71 -0.91 24.94
CA LYS A 199 -5.42 -1.23 23.68
C LYS A 199 -5.93 0.02 22.95
N ILE A 200 -6.49 0.97 23.70
CA ILE A 200 -7.00 2.24 23.16
C ILE A 200 -5.89 3.05 22.49
N THR A 201 -4.74 3.22 23.12
CA THR A 201 -3.58 3.92 22.53
C THR A 201 -3.09 3.23 21.26
N ALA A 202 -3.03 1.89 21.26
CA ALA A 202 -2.64 1.13 20.08
C ALA A 202 -3.66 1.25 18.93
N ILE A 203 -4.96 1.35 19.23
CA ILE A 203 -6.01 1.62 18.23
C ILE A 203 -5.80 3.00 17.61
N PHE A 204 -5.67 4.05 18.43
CA PHE A 204 -5.44 5.41 17.92
C PHE A 204 -4.16 5.52 17.10
N LEU A 205 -3.10 4.82 17.52
CA LEU A 205 -1.87 4.79 16.75
C LEU A 205 -2.06 4.07 15.41
N GLY A 206 -2.70 2.89 15.39
CA GLY A 206 -2.95 2.17 14.15
C GLY A 206 -3.79 2.97 13.17
N PHE A 207 -4.81 3.68 13.69
CA PHE A 207 -5.62 4.61 12.93
C PHE A 207 -4.79 5.78 12.38
N GLY A 208 -4.03 6.46 13.24
CA GLY A 208 -3.22 7.62 12.86
C GLY A 208 -2.12 7.29 11.86
N LEU A 209 -1.39 6.18 12.04
CA LEU A 209 -0.36 5.73 11.10
C LEU A 209 -0.97 5.36 9.74
N PHE A 210 -2.15 4.73 9.74
CA PHE A 210 -2.88 4.46 8.50
C PHE A 210 -3.27 5.75 7.78
N LEU A 211 -3.82 6.74 8.50
CA LEU A 211 -4.19 8.03 7.89
C LEU A 211 -2.99 8.77 7.32
N VAL A 212 -1.87 8.79 8.02
CA VAL A 212 -0.64 9.43 7.50
C VAL A 212 -0.16 8.69 6.25
N PHE A 213 -0.15 7.35 6.27
CA PHE A 213 0.27 6.57 5.11
C PHE A 213 -0.65 6.76 3.92
N SER A 214 -1.97 6.66 4.13
CA SER A 214 -2.95 6.83 3.07
C SER A 214 -2.93 8.25 2.52
N PHE A 215 -2.74 9.27 3.35
CA PHE A 215 -2.54 10.65 2.90
C PHE A 215 -1.29 10.78 2.03
N LEU A 216 -0.15 10.23 2.44
CA LEU A 216 1.07 10.27 1.63
C LEU A 216 0.89 9.55 0.29
N VAL A 217 0.25 8.39 0.28
CA VAL A 217 -0.04 7.66 -0.97
C VAL A 217 -0.99 8.46 -1.85
N LEU A 218 -2.11 8.95 -1.30
CA LEU A 218 -3.12 9.70 -2.04
C LEU A 218 -2.61 11.05 -2.56
N PHE A 219 -1.67 11.69 -1.87
CA PHE A 219 -1.00 12.89 -2.34
C PHE A 219 -0.24 12.63 -3.64
N LEU A 220 0.37 11.45 -3.77
CA LEU A 220 1.01 11.05 -5.02
C LEU A 220 -0.01 10.63 -6.09
N LEU A 221 -1.18 10.15 -5.68
CA LEU A 221 -2.27 9.67 -6.56
C LEU A 221 -3.19 10.78 -7.11
N ARG A 222 -2.90 12.05 -6.81
CA ARG A 222 -3.61 13.25 -7.27
C ARG A 222 -2.70 14.11 -8.13
#